data_AF-A0A967ANC4-F1
#
_entry.id   AF-A0A967ANC4-F1
#
_cell.length_a   1.000
_cell.length_b   1.000
_cell.length_c   1.000
_cell.angle_alpha   90.00
_cell.angle_beta   90.00
_cell.angle_gamma   90.00
#
_symmetry.space_group_name_H-M   'P 1'
#
loop_
_entity.id
_entity.type
_entity.pdbx_description
1 polymer ?
#
loop_
_entity_poly.entity_id
_entity_poly.type
_entity_poly.pdbx_seq_one_letter_code
_entity_poly.pdbx_strand_id
1 'polypeptide(L)'
;MTSNVFEQLRAPADSLRQTREKVFERLLGLTAKDGSRIDFAKIPAGQDLSLGDLEARVLGFLDLVSPLLGAELGLLPITAVGQLRASIESVTNQFAGANAALDQLQTNGGVNSIPADLGVLASVNGQGNWNLAKWVRGVSNQLDAALAHYSQLASMKASPANVTYDASLEELRRHLQVLRQDREELGKLISQAKEQHQKLSDARAKTEKISSETESLRAEAEKSRKIVGTHEAETTQKLAAVNAVVAQSEKVMGTLNALAPQLDQFQTKLEERNKSFAKGQASLDQLTSSLQAKDEEIRQINQRAEEMLSGATVSGLASSYGKITGDLTKELATARNSFYVAVALLFVSAVPLAVYVIPGFDLGGVFGDPAGRADFEVGQVVTRLLLLVPTAWLTKFAAARHASLFRLREHYAYKYSIASSVEGFKKQAPSHQEEVAAAAFYALTVNPAERMDGPTSGEEHPNPFRNWLMQKLGFTSDGKPK
;
A
#
# COMPACT_ATOMS: atom_id res chain seq x y z
N MET A 1 26.49 -18.74 -120.97
CA MET A 1 25.87 -18.94 -119.63
C MET A 1 26.93 -19.38 -118.61
N THR A 2 28.07 -18.69 -118.54
CA THR A 2 29.05 -18.80 -117.45
C THR A 2 28.64 -17.84 -116.34
N SER A 3 27.50 -18.13 -115.71
CA SER A 3 27.17 -17.48 -114.44
C SER A 3 28.35 -17.74 -113.51
N ASN A 4 28.96 -16.65 -113.07
CA ASN A 4 30.25 -16.57 -112.41
C ASN A 4 30.34 -17.65 -111.32
N VAL A 5 31.08 -18.74 -111.54
CA VAL A 5 31.20 -19.87 -110.60
C VAL A 5 31.67 -19.38 -109.21
N PHE A 6 32.39 -18.26 -109.19
CA PHE A 6 32.75 -17.49 -108.01
C PHE A 6 31.57 -16.97 -107.19
N GLU A 7 30.57 -16.37 -107.84
CA GLU A 7 29.34 -15.91 -107.18
C GLU A 7 28.60 -17.07 -106.51
N GLN A 8 28.70 -18.28 -107.09
CA GLN A 8 28.03 -19.46 -106.55
C GLN A 8 28.58 -19.92 -105.19
N LEU A 9 29.86 -19.64 -104.87
CA LEU A 9 30.43 -19.96 -103.56
C LEU A 9 30.51 -18.73 -102.64
N ARG A 10 30.70 -17.53 -103.20
CA ARG A 10 30.85 -16.31 -102.42
C ARG A 10 29.60 -15.98 -101.62
N ALA A 11 28.43 -15.95 -102.26
CA ALA A 11 27.20 -15.58 -101.57
C ALA A 11 26.85 -16.56 -100.42
N PRO A 12 26.95 -17.89 -100.59
CA PRO A 12 26.77 -18.82 -99.47
C PRO A 12 27.81 -18.70 -98.35
N ALA A 13 29.08 -18.44 -98.68
CA ALA A 13 30.14 -18.27 -97.67
C ALA A 13 29.96 -16.97 -96.87
N ASP A 14 29.59 -15.87 -97.52
CA ASP A 14 29.27 -14.60 -96.87
C ASP A 14 28.01 -14.74 -96.00
N SER A 15 26.99 -15.45 -96.49
CA SER A 15 25.79 -15.76 -95.72
C SER A 15 26.12 -16.60 -94.48
N LEU A 16 26.96 -17.64 -94.61
CA LEU A 16 27.43 -18.44 -93.48
C LEU A 16 28.14 -17.55 -92.45
N ARG A 17 29.06 -16.70 -92.90
CA ARG A 17 29.81 -15.78 -92.04
C ARG A 17 28.87 -14.89 -91.23
N GLN A 18 27.90 -14.26 -91.87
CA GLN A 18 26.93 -13.37 -91.22
C GLN A 18 25.98 -14.12 -90.27
N THR A 19 25.45 -15.27 -90.68
CA THR A 19 24.52 -16.04 -89.84
C THR A 19 25.23 -16.62 -88.62
N ARG A 20 26.47 -17.10 -88.78
CA ARG A 20 27.35 -17.54 -87.69
C ARG A 20 27.56 -16.43 -86.66
N GLU A 21 27.97 -15.25 -87.12
CA GLU A 21 28.23 -14.10 -86.25
C GLU A 21 27.03 -13.77 -85.37
N LYS A 22 25.86 -13.65 -86.00
CA LYS A 22 24.60 -13.39 -85.27
C LYS A 22 24.29 -14.45 -84.22
N VAL A 23 24.48 -15.74 -84.51
CA VAL A 23 24.23 -16.79 -83.52
C VAL A 23 25.19 -16.68 -82.34
N PHE A 24 26.49 -16.53 -82.60
CA PHE A 24 27.51 -16.49 -81.55
C PHE A 24 27.40 -15.22 -80.68
N GLU A 25 27.15 -14.06 -81.27
CA GLU A 25 26.87 -12.82 -80.52
C GLU A 25 25.65 -12.98 -79.60
N ARG A 26 24.58 -13.62 -80.09
CA ARG A 26 23.38 -13.87 -79.29
C ARG A 26 23.63 -14.88 -78.17
N LEU A 27 24.39 -15.94 -78.43
CA LEU A 27 24.78 -16.91 -77.41
C LEU A 27 25.65 -16.28 -76.32
N LEU A 28 26.58 -15.39 -76.68
CA LEU A 28 27.41 -14.63 -75.74
C LEU A 28 26.57 -13.66 -74.88
N GLY A 29 25.57 -13.02 -75.48
CA GLY A 29 24.64 -12.12 -74.79
C GLY A 29 23.59 -12.83 -73.93
N LEU A 30 23.45 -14.15 -74.05
CA LEU A 30 22.40 -14.91 -73.38
C LEU A 30 22.70 -15.06 -71.88
N THR A 31 21.81 -14.52 -71.06
CA THR A 31 21.85 -14.64 -69.59
C THR A 31 20.56 -15.30 -69.12
N ALA A 32 20.66 -16.38 -68.34
CA ALA A 32 19.50 -17.03 -67.76
C ALA A 32 18.96 -16.27 -66.54
N LYS A 33 17.76 -16.64 -66.07
CA LYS A 33 17.14 -16.00 -64.89
C LYS A 33 17.98 -16.09 -63.62
N ASP A 34 18.75 -17.17 -63.46
CA ASP A 34 19.68 -17.38 -62.35
C ASP A 34 20.97 -16.57 -62.49
N GLY A 35 21.10 -15.76 -63.55
CA GLY A 35 22.30 -14.97 -63.85
C GLY A 35 23.42 -15.77 -64.51
N SER A 36 23.23 -17.07 -64.74
CA SER A 36 24.22 -17.90 -65.45
C SER A 36 24.35 -17.48 -66.91
N ARG A 37 25.55 -17.68 -67.46
CA ARG A 37 25.89 -17.40 -68.86
C ARG A 37 26.45 -18.65 -69.51
N ILE A 38 26.37 -18.71 -70.85
CA ILE A 38 26.97 -19.82 -71.60
C ILE A 38 28.49 -19.70 -71.53
N ASP A 39 29.13 -20.78 -71.08
CA ASP A 39 30.59 -20.92 -71.08
C ASP A 39 31.02 -21.63 -72.37
N PHE A 40 31.68 -20.88 -73.25
CA PHE A 40 32.08 -21.37 -74.58
C PHE A 40 33.20 -22.42 -74.53
N ALA A 41 33.92 -22.53 -73.41
CA ALA A 41 34.95 -23.54 -73.21
C ALA A 41 34.37 -24.89 -72.76
N LYS A 42 33.10 -24.93 -72.34
CA LYS A 42 32.45 -26.18 -71.92
C LYS A 42 31.99 -27.00 -73.13
N ILE A 43 32.14 -28.31 -72.97
CA ILE A 43 31.75 -29.30 -73.98
C ILE A 43 30.29 -29.69 -73.71
N PRO A 44 29.37 -29.52 -74.68
CA PRO A 44 27.99 -29.97 -74.52
C PRO A 44 27.89 -31.48 -74.34
N ALA A 45 26.90 -31.94 -73.57
CA ALA A 45 26.71 -33.35 -73.24
C ALA A 45 26.72 -34.25 -74.50
N GLY A 46 27.62 -35.23 -74.50
CA GLY A 46 27.75 -36.20 -75.60
C GLY A 46 28.30 -35.61 -76.90
N GLN A 47 29.05 -34.51 -76.83
CA GLN A 47 29.87 -33.99 -77.92
C GLN A 47 31.35 -34.04 -77.55
N ASP A 48 32.21 -33.95 -78.57
CA ASP A 48 33.67 -33.90 -78.41
C ASP A 48 34.24 -32.47 -78.60
N LEU A 49 33.37 -31.50 -78.92
CA LEU A 49 33.75 -30.13 -79.27
C LEU A 49 33.03 -29.13 -78.37
N SER A 50 33.77 -28.14 -77.87
CA SER A 50 33.17 -26.98 -77.22
C SER A 50 32.54 -26.03 -78.25
N LEU A 51 31.74 -25.06 -77.79
CA LEU A 51 31.19 -24.03 -78.68
C LEU A 51 32.29 -23.15 -79.29
N GLY A 52 33.35 -22.88 -78.52
CA GLY A 52 34.54 -22.16 -79.02
C GLY A 52 35.28 -22.95 -80.09
N ASP A 53 35.45 -24.26 -79.91
CA ASP A 53 36.07 -25.12 -80.93
C ASP A 53 35.24 -25.17 -82.21
N LEU A 54 33.90 -25.22 -82.08
CA LEU A 54 32.99 -25.17 -83.22
C LEU A 54 33.12 -23.84 -83.98
N GLU A 55 33.20 -22.71 -83.27
CA GLU A 55 33.41 -21.40 -83.89
C GLU A 55 34.72 -21.35 -84.67
N ALA A 56 35.82 -21.76 -84.03
CA ALA A 56 37.14 -21.80 -84.64
C ALA A 56 37.17 -22.72 -85.88
N ARG A 57 36.50 -23.87 -85.82
CA ARG A 57 36.36 -24.80 -86.95
C ARG A 57 35.62 -24.16 -88.14
N VAL A 58 34.51 -23.47 -87.88
CA VAL A 58 33.74 -22.81 -88.95
C VAL A 58 34.53 -21.65 -89.57
N LEU A 59 35.23 -20.85 -88.76
CA LEU A 59 36.11 -19.78 -89.26
C LEU A 59 37.28 -20.35 -90.08
N GLY A 60 37.95 -21.39 -89.56
CA GLY A 60 39.02 -22.07 -90.28
C GLY A 60 38.55 -22.65 -91.62
N PHE A 61 37.34 -23.22 -91.67
CA PHE A 61 36.74 -23.65 -92.93
C PHE A 61 36.45 -22.49 -93.89
N LEU A 62 35.90 -21.37 -93.41
CA LEU A 62 35.67 -20.18 -94.25
C LEU A 62 36.98 -19.60 -94.79
N ASP A 63 38.06 -19.63 -94.01
CA ASP A 63 39.39 -19.20 -94.42
C ASP A 63 40.01 -20.15 -95.44
N LEU A 64 39.76 -21.46 -95.33
CA LEU A 64 40.15 -22.43 -96.35
C LEU A 64 39.42 -22.22 -97.68
N VAL A 65 38.14 -21.86 -97.64
CA VAL A 65 37.32 -21.59 -98.83
C VAL A 65 37.67 -20.24 -99.46
N SER A 66 38.12 -19.25 -98.67
CA SER A 66 38.43 -17.88 -99.14
C SER A 66 39.39 -17.82 -100.35
N PRO A 67 40.52 -18.57 -100.40
CA PRO A 67 41.37 -18.66 -101.58
C PRO A 67 40.70 -19.20 -102.85
N LEU A 68 39.61 -19.97 -102.72
CA LEU A 68 38.82 -20.44 -103.87
C LEU A 68 37.89 -19.35 -104.41
N LEU A 69 37.56 -18.34 -103.60
CA LEU A 69 36.68 -17.22 -103.99
C LEU A 69 37.38 -16.17 -104.86
N GLY A 70 38.72 -16.16 -104.90
CA GLY A 70 39.53 -15.17 -105.64
C GLY A 70 40.35 -15.70 -106.82
N ALA A 71 40.49 -17.02 -106.99
CA ALA A 71 41.35 -17.61 -108.01
C ALA A 71 40.57 -17.95 -109.30
N GLU A 72 41.02 -17.56 -110.50
CA GLU A 72 40.38 -17.92 -111.78
C GLU A 72 40.09 -19.44 -111.89
N LEU A 73 38.85 -19.83 -111.56
CA LEU A 73 38.40 -21.22 -111.37
C LEU A 73 38.21 -22.00 -112.69
N GLY A 74 38.88 -21.60 -113.77
CA GLY A 74 38.60 -22.02 -115.15
C GLY A 74 38.66 -23.54 -115.43
N LEU A 75 39.13 -24.35 -114.48
CA LEU A 75 39.32 -25.80 -114.62
C LEU A 75 38.69 -26.64 -113.49
N LEU A 76 37.93 -26.07 -112.55
CA LEU A 76 37.29 -26.89 -111.51
C LEU A 76 35.97 -27.51 -112.01
N PRO A 77 35.71 -28.80 -111.71
CA PRO A 77 34.44 -29.44 -112.05
C PRO A 77 33.25 -28.72 -111.40
N ILE A 78 32.28 -28.28 -112.23
CA ILE A 78 31.07 -27.58 -111.76
C ILE A 78 30.30 -28.39 -110.72
N THR A 79 30.30 -29.72 -110.87
CA THR A 79 29.66 -30.65 -109.92
C THR A 79 30.29 -30.59 -108.53
N ALA A 80 31.62 -30.56 -108.43
CA ALA A 80 32.33 -30.48 -107.16
C ALA A 80 32.16 -29.10 -106.50
N VAL A 81 32.14 -28.03 -107.28
CA VAL A 81 31.80 -26.68 -106.79
C VAL A 81 30.36 -26.63 -106.28
N GLY A 82 29.41 -27.24 -107.00
CA GLY A 82 28.01 -27.34 -106.57
C GLY A 82 27.83 -28.13 -105.28
N GLN A 83 28.59 -29.21 -105.07
CA GLN A 83 28.56 -30.00 -103.82
C GLN A 83 29.12 -29.22 -102.63
N LEU A 84 30.25 -28.52 -102.81
CA LEU A 84 30.80 -27.65 -101.77
C LEU A 84 29.81 -26.53 -101.43
N ARG A 85 29.22 -25.90 -102.44
CA ARG A 85 28.17 -24.89 -102.27
C ARG A 85 27.01 -25.41 -101.41
N ALA A 86 26.42 -26.55 -101.80
CA ALA A 86 25.30 -27.15 -101.08
C ALA A 86 25.67 -27.48 -99.63
N SER A 87 26.92 -27.88 -99.38
CA SER A 87 27.42 -28.14 -98.03
C SER A 87 27.55 -26.86 -97.20
N ILE A 88 28.06 -25.77 -97.79
CA ILE A 88 28.10 -24.45 -97.15
C ILE A 88 26.68 -23.99 -96.80
N GLU A 89 25.74 -24.09 -97.74
CA GLU A 89 24.33 -23.73 -97.51
C GLU A 89 23.70 -24.60 -96.40
N SER A 90 24.04 -25.89 -96.32
CA SER A 90 23.58 -26.78 -95.26
C SER A 90 24.08 -26.35 -93.87
N VAL A 91 25.37 -25.97 -93.77
CA VAL A 91 25.93 -25.39 -92.53
C VAL A 91 25.23 -24.06 -92.19
N THR A 92 25.03 -23.18 -93.17
CA THR A 92 24.29 -21.92 -92.99
C THR A 92 22.89 -22.15 -92.46
N ASN A 93 22.17 -23.16 -92.98
CA ASN A 93 20.83 -23.51 -92.52
C ASN A 93 20.82 -24.02 -91.07
N GLN A 94 21.86 -24.71 -90.60
CA GLN A 94 21.99 -25.06 -89.18
C GLN A 94 22.10 -23.81 -88.29
N PHE A 95 22.88 -22.81 -88.71
CA PHE A 95 22.98 -21.53 -88.00
C PHE A 95 21.68 -20.72 -88.07
N ALA A 96 20.98 -20.72 -89.20
CA ALA A 96 19.67 -20.07 -89.33
C ALA A 96 18.62 -20.73 -88.40
N GLY A 97 18.63 -22.07 -88.32
CA GLY A 97 17.79 -22.81 -87.39
C GLY A 97 18.09 -22.50 -85.91
N ALA A 98 19.36 -22.31 -85.54
CA ALA A 98 19.73 -21.85 -84.20
C ALA A 98 19.23 -20.44 -83.90
N ASN A 99 19.34 -19.50 -84.84
CA ASN A 99 18.76 -18.17 -84.68
C ASN A 99 17.25 -18.23 -84.43
N ALA A 100 16.52 -19.02 -85.20
CA ALA A 100 15.08 -19.19 -85.01
C ALA A 100 14.74 -19.82 -83.64
N ALA A 101 15.54 -20.78 -83.17
CA ALA A 101 15.36 -21.37 -81.84
C ALA A 101 15.66 -20.37 -80.72
N LEU A 102 16.68 -19.51 -80.88
CA LEU A 102 16.97 -18.42 -79.96
C LEU A 102 15.86 -17.36 -79.94
N ASP A 103 15.27 -17.03 -81.09
CA ASP A 103 14.09 -16.16 -81.17
C ASP A 103 12.91 -16.76 -80.40
N GLN A 104 12.66 -18.06 -80.55
CA GLN A 104 11.62 -18.76 -79.80
C GLN A 104 11.89 -18.76 -78.29
N LEU A 105 13.13 -18.91 -77.85
CA LEU A 105 13.46 -18.82 -76.42
C LEU A 105 13.22 -17.40 -75.89
N GLN A 106 13.56 -16.37 -76.67
CA GLN A 106 13.39 -14.98 -76.29
C GLN A 106 11.91 -14.55 -76.23
N THR A 107 11.09 -14.95 -77.22
CA THR A 107 9.64 -14.67 -77.22
C THR A 107 8.91 -15.40 -76.08
N ASN A 108 9.45 -16.53 -75.63
CA ASN A 108 8.95 -17.33 -74.52
C ASN A 108 9.47 -16.91 -73.12
N GLY A 109 9.89 -15.65 -72.98
CA GLY A 109 10.30 -15.06 -71.70
C GLY A 109 11.78 -15.25 -71.35
N GLY A 110 12.62 -15.66 -72.31
CA GLY A 110 14.05 -15.89 -72.12
C GLY A 110 14.38 -17.29 -71.62
N VAL A 111 15.65 -17.52 -71.30
CA VAL A 111 16.14 -18.83 -70.82
C VAL A 111 15.99 -18.94 -69.31
N ASN A 112 15.40 -20.04 -68.85
CA ASN A 112 15.12 -20.27 -67.44
C ASN A 112 16.42 -20.54 -66.65
N SER A 113 17.18 -21.53 -67.11
CA SER A 113 18.48 -21.92 -66.57
C SER A 113 19.36 -22.47 -67.69
N ILE A 114 20.67 -22.28 -67.58
CA ILE A 114 21.64 -22.89 -68.47
C ILE A 114 22.21 -24.10 -67.74
N PRO A 115 21.95 -25.34 -68.20
CA PRO A 115 22.44 -26.52 -67.53
C PRO A 115 23.97 -26.58 -67.66
N ALA A 116 24.64 -27.13 -66.64
CA ALA A 116 26.10 -27.18 -66.57
C ALA A 116 26.74 -27.97 -67.73
N ASP A 117 25.98 -28.90 -68.32
CA ASP A 117 26.36 -29.75 -69.44
C ASP A 117 25.95 -29.19 -70.81
N LEU A 118 25.37 -27.98 -70.85
CA LEU A 118 24.90 -27.32 -72.06
C LEU A 118 23.96 -28.19 -72.94
N GLY A 119 23.19 -29.09 -72.34
CA GLY A 119 22.32 -30.03 -73.06
C GLY A 119 21.10 -29.38 -73.73
N VAL A 120 20.11 -28.98 -72.93
CA VAL A 120 18.84 -28.37 -73.41
C VAL A 120 18.61 -27.04 -72.71
N LEU A 121 18.47 -25.98 -73.50
CA LEU A 121 18.06 -24.67 -73.03
C LEU A 121 16.53 -24.62 -73.02
N ALA A 122 15.96 -24.48 -71.82
CA ALA A 122 14.52 -24.37 -71.63
C ALA A 122 14.10 -22.90 -71.44
N SER A 123 13.00 -22.51 -72.06
CA SER A 123 12.40 -21.21 -71.86
C SER A 123 11.78 -21.09 -70.48
N VAL A 124 11.63 -19.85 -70.01
CA VAL A 124 11.01 -19.52 -68.72
C VAL A 124 9.58 -20.03 -68.59
N ASN A 125 8.80 -20.00 -69.67
CA ASN A 125 7.43 -20.48 -69.68
C ASN A 125 7.30 -22.00 -69.92
N GLY A 126 8.41 -22.72 -70.10
CA GLY A 126 8.45 -24.16 -70.35
C GLY A 126 7.95 -24.62 -71.73
N GLN A 127 7.59 -23.69 -72.62
CA GLN A 127 7.03 -24.00 -73.95
C GLN A 127 8.07 -24.02 -75.08
N GLY A 128 9.30 -23.56 -74.84
CA GLY A 128 10.39 -23.56 -75.81
C GLY A 128 11.59 -24.34 -75.27
N ASN A 129 11.98 -25.42 -75.94
CA ASN A 129 13.17 -26.20 -75.61
C ASN A 129 14.09 -26.28 -76.82
N TRP A 130 15.34 -25.83 -76.67
CA TRP A 130 16.35 -25.95 -77.71
C TRP A 130 17.51 -26.83 -77.24
N ASN A 131 17.77 -27.91 -77.98
CA ASN A 131 18.84 -28.85 -77.68
C ASN A 131 20.15 -28.36 -78.33
N LEU A 132 20.99 -27.71 -77.54
CA LEU A 132 22.24 -27.11 -78.01
C LEU A 132 23.25 -28.18 -78.41
N ALA A 133 23.35 -29.27 -77.65
CA ALA A 133 24.24 -30.40 -77.99
C ALA A 133 23.89 -31.02 -79.36
N LYS A 134 22.60 -31.23 -79.64
CA LYS A 134 22.14 -31.75 -80.94
C LYS A 134 22.49 -30.80 -82.07
N TRP A 135 22.35 -29.49 -81.85
CA TRP A 135 22.73 -28.48 -82.84
C TRP A 135 24.25 -28.48 -83.11
N VAL A 136 25.09 -28.49 -82.07
CA VAL A 136 26.57 -28.56 -82.21
C VAL A 136 26.99 -29.77 -83.05
N ARG A 137 26.41 -30.95 -82.77
CA ARG A 137 26.65 -32.16 -83.57
C ARG A 137 26.25 -31.97 -85.02
N GLY A 138 25.08 -31.37 -85.24
CA GLY A 138 24.54 -31.08 -86.57
C GLY A 138 25.48 -30.20 -87.38
N VAL A 139 25.97 -29.10 -86.79
CA VAL A 139 26.93 -28.21 -87.44
C VAL A 139 28.25 -28.93 -87.73
N SER A 140 28.81 -29.67 -86.75
CA SER A 140 30.07 -30.39 -86.95
C SER A 140 29.98 -31.40 -88.10
N ASN A 141 28.92 -32.23 -88.15
CA ASN A 141 28.74 -33.21 -89.20
C ASN A 141 28.63 -32.58 -90.60
N GLN A 142 27.93 -31.44 -90.70
CA GLN A 142 27.80 -30.72 -91.97
C GLN A 142 29.12 -30.04 -92.37
N LEU A 143 29.91 -29.58 -91.39
CA LEU A 143 31.22 -29.01 -91.61
C LEU A 143 32.24 -30.06 -92.09
N ASP A 144 32.22 -31.25 -91.51
CA ASP A 144 33.08 -32.37 -91.94
C ASP A 144 32.73 -32.78 -93.39
N ALA A 145 31.44 -32.80 -93.75
CA ALA A 145 31.01 -33.01 -95.13
C ALA A 145 31.49 -31.89 -96.08
N ALA A 146 31.45 -30.64 -95.63
CA ALA A 146 31.93 -29.51 -96.41
C ALA A 146 33.46 -29.55 -96.61
N LEU A 147 34.22 -29.94 -95.57
CA LEU A 147 35.67 -30.14 -95.63
C LEU A 147 36.06 -31.28 -96.58
N ALA A 148 35.29 -32.37 -96.60
CA ALA A 148 35.50 -33.45 -97.55
C ALA A 148 35.39 -32.95 -99.00
N HIS A 149 34.33 -32.21 -99.34
CA HIS A 149 34.17 -31.60 -100.66
C HIS A 149 35.26 -30.56 -100.97
N TYR A 150 35.69 -29.77 -99.98
CA TYR A 150 36.80 -28.83 -100.14
C TYR A 150 38.12 -29.54 -100.49
N SER A 151 38.47 -30.61 -99.76
CA SER A 151 39.74 -31.33 -99.98
C SER A 151 39.86 -31.91 -101.39
N GLN A 152 38.75 -32.38 -101.96
CA GLN A 152 38.68 -32.84 -103.34
C GLN A 152 39.05 -31.73 -104.33
N LEU A 153 38.55 -30.50 -104.11
CA LEU A 153 38.90 -29.34 -104.93
C LEU A 153 40.35 -28.87 -104.69
N ALA A 154 40.82 -28.87 -103.45
CA ALA A 154 42.17 -28.40 -103.10
C ALA A 154 43.27 -29.27 -103.74
N SER A 155 43.07 -30.59 -103.78
CA SER A 155 44.00 -31.53 -104.41
C SER A 155 44.23 -31.27 -105.90
N MET A 156 43.26 -30.65 -106.59
CA MET A 156 43.34 -30.34 -108.02
C MET A 156 44.17 -29.08 -108.33
N LYS A 157 44.53 -28.28 -107.31
CA LYS A 157 45.26 -27.00 -107.46
C LYS A 157 46.80 -27.15 -107.35
N ALA A 158 47.31 -28.24 -106.77
CA ALA A 158 48.68 -28.30 -106.24
C ALA A 158 49.77 -28.83 -107.19
N SER A 159 49.68 -28.64 -108.51
CA SER A 159 50.76 -29.08 -109.43
C SER A 159 51.30 -27.97 -110.33
N PRO A 160 52.37 -27.26 -109.93
CA PRO A 160 53.27 -26.58 -110.84
C PRO A 160 54.67 -27.22 -110.83
N ALA A 161 55.13 -27.58 -112.03
CA ALA A 161 56.39 -28.24 -112.32
C ALA A 161 57.61 -27.30 -112.31
N ASN A 162 58.75 -27.86 -111.89
CA ASN A 162 60.14 -27.54 -112.28
C ASN A 162 60.75 -26.18 -111.89
N VAL A 163 61.48 -26.17 -110.75
CA VAL A 163 62.54 -25.20 -110.43
C VAL A 163 63.90 -25.91 -110.54
N THR A 164 64.88 -25.28 -111.19
CA THR A 164 66.23 -25.81 -111.49
C THR A 164 67.14 -25.92 -110.25
N TYR A 165 67.99 -26.95 -110.22
CA TYR A 165 68.80 -27.39 -109.07
C TYR A 165 69.81 -26.34 -108.56
N ASP A 166 70.43 -25.53 -109.43
CA ASP A 166 71.43 -24.55 -108.99
C ASP A 166 70.84 -23.32 -108.30
N ALA A 167 69.70 -22.82 -108.78
CA ALA A 167 68.93 -21.79 -108.08
C ALA A 167 68.44 -22.27 -106.71
N SER A 168 68.13 -23.57 -106.60
CA SER A 168 67.74 -24.17 -105.32
C SER A 168 68.91 -24.27 -104.33
N LEU A 169 70.15 -24.46 -104.78
CA LEU A 169 71.35 -24.59 -103.93
C LEU A 169 71.80 -23.26 -103.33
N GLU A 170 71.70 -22.17 -104.08
CA GLU A 170 72.06 -20.83 -103.61
C GLU A 170 71.00 -20.28 -102.66
N GLU A 171 69.71 -20.51 -102.97
CA GLU A 171 68.62 -20.20 -102.04
C GLU A 171 68.68 -21.09 -100.78
N LEU A 172 69.11 -22.36 -100.89
CA LEU A 172 69.35 -23.23 -99.73
C LEU A 172 70.45 -22.66 -98.82
N ARG A 173 71.56 -22.15 -99.38
CA ARG A 173 72.64 -21.54 -98.58
C ARG A 173 72.19 -20.27 -97.87
N ARG A 174 71.46 -19.40 -98.59
CA ARG A 174 70.85 -18.19 -98.02
C ARG A 174 69.88 -18.55 -96.90
N HIS A 175 69.01 -19.53 -97.13
CA HIS A 175 68.09 -20.06 -96.13
C HIS A 175 68.83 -20.68 -94.93
N LEU A 176 69.94 -21.39 -95.11
CA LEU A 176 70.73 -21.95 -94.00
C LEU A 176 71.38 -20.87 -93.12
N GLN A 177 71.79 -19.75 -93.70
CA GLN A 177 72.34 -18.63 -92.92
C GLN A 177 71.24 -17.90 -92.15
N VAL A 178 70.10 -17.64 -92.78
CA VAL A 178 68.90 -17.08 -92.13
C VAL A 178 68.44 -18.01 -91.01
N LEU A 179 68.35 -19.32 -91.26
CA LEU A 179 68.02 -20.33 -90.23
C LEU A 179 68.96 -20.32 -89.03
N ARG A 180 70.25 -20.00 -89.21
CA ARG A 180 71.20 -19.87 -88.09
C ARG A 180 70.94 -18.60 -87.28
N GLN A 181 70.69 -17.47 -87.95
CA GLN A 181 70.34 -16.21 -87.30
C GLN A 181 69.01 -16.36 -86.54
N ASP A 182 68.00 -16.92 -87.20
CA ASP A 182 66.70 -17.22 -86.60
C ASP A 182 66.85 -18.15 -85.39
N ARG A 183 67.74 -19.15 -85.45
CA ARG A 183 68.01 -20.03 -84.29
C ARG A 183 68.62 -19.28 -83.11
N GLU A 184 69.53 -18.34 -83.35
CA GLU A 184 70.10 -17.51 -82.28
C GLU A 184 69.08 -16.54 -81.70
N GLU A 185 68.27 -15.91 -82.54
CA GLU A 185 67.16 -15.06 -82.10
C GLU A 185 66.10 -15.84 -81.31
N LEU A 186 65.72 -17.03 -81.79
CA LEU A 186 64.85 -17.95 -81.07
C LEU A 186 65.45 -18.35 -79.71
N GLY A 187 66.76 -18.57 -79.63
CA GLY A 187 67.45 -18.84 -78.36
C GLY A 187 67.35 -17.69 -77.36
N LYS A 188 67.49 -16.44 -77.84
CA LYS A 188 67.31 -15.23 -77.01
C LYS A 188 65.86 -15.07 -76.57
N LEU A 189 64.90 -15.25 -77.49
CA LEU A 189 63.47 -15.18 -77.21
C LEU A 189 63.04 -16.25 -76.19
N ILE A 190 63.54 -17.48 -76.30
CA ILE A 190 63.26 -18.54 -75.32
C ILE A 190 63.79 -18.15 -73.93
N SER A 191 64.97 -17.56 -73.85
CA SER A 191 65.56 -17.12 -72.58
C SER A 191 64.74 -15.99 -71.94
N GLN A 192 64.33 -15.00 -72.74
CA GLN A 192 63.44 -13.92 -72.29
C GLN A 192 62.07 -14.45 -71.89
N ALA A 193 61.50 -15.40 -72.63
CA ALA A 193 60.23 -16.04 -72.32
C ALA A 193 60.30 -16.82 -70.99
N LYS A 194 61.41 -17.51 -70.70
CA LYS A 194 61.64 -18.17 -69.41
C LYS A 194 61.72 -17.16 -68.26
N GLU A 195 62.44 -16.05 -68.45
CA GLU A 195 62.54 -15.00 -67.43
C GLU A 195 61.16 -14.35 -67.16
N GLN A 196 60.40 -14.05 -68.21
CA GLN A 196 59.03 -13.54 -68.11
C GLN A 196 58.11 -14.55 -67.41
N HIS A 197 58.21 -15.83 -67.75
CA HIS A 197 57.43 -16.89 -67.10
C HIS A 197 57.73 -16.98 -65.60
N GLN A 198 59.00 -16.88 -65.19
CA GLN A 198 59.37 -16.86 -63.77
C GLN A 198 58.79 -15.63 -63.06
N LYS A 199 58.89 -14.43 -63.66
CA LYS A 199 58.28 -13.21 -63.10
C LYS A 199 56.76 -13.34 -62.98
N LEU A 200 56.11 -13.95 -63.96
CA LEU A 200 54.66 -14.20 -63.95
C LEU A 200 54.27 -15.19 -62.86
N SER A 201 55.06 -16.26 -62.67
CA SER A 201 54.87 -17.24 -61.59
C SER A 201 55.00 -16.59 -60.22
N ASP A 202 56.03 -15.77 -60.00
CA ASP A 202 56.24 -15.05 -58.74
C ASP A 202 55.12 -14.03 -58.48
N ALA A 203 54.67 -13.33 -59.53
CA ALA A 203 53.53 -12.41 -59.45
C ALA A 203 52.24 -13.17 -59.09
N ARG A 204 52.00 -14.34 -59.68
CA ARG A 204 50.85 -15.19 -59.36
C ARG A 204 50.87 -15.64 -57.91
N ALA A 205 52.01 -16.11 -57.40
CA ALA A 205 52.13 -16.51 -56.00
C ALA A 205 51.85 -15.34 -55.03
N LYS A 206 52.30 -14.12 -55.37
CA LYS A 206 51.98 -12.91 -54.59
C LYS A 206 50.48 -12.59 -54.63
N THR A 207 49.86 -12.69 -55.81
CA THR A 207 48.41 -12.46 -55.97
C THR A 207 47.58 -13.48 -55.18
N GLU A 208 47.96 -14.76 -55.20
CA GLU A 208 47.30 -15.80 -54.41
C GLU A 208 47.41 -15.52 -52.90
N LYS A 209 48.59 -15.07 -52.42
CA LYS A 209 48.77 -14.65 -51.03
C LYS A 209 47.87 -13.46 -50.67
N ILE A 210 47.83 -12.42 -51.51
CA ILE A 210 46.98 -11.24 -51.31
C ILE A 210 45.49 -11.63 -51.32
N SER A 211 45.07 -12.54 -52.19
CA SER A 211 43.70 -13.05 -52.25
C SER A 211 43.32 -13.73 -50.94
N SER A 212 44.18 -14.61 -50.42
CA SER A 212 43.93 -15.30 -49.15
C SER A 212 43.84 -14.35 -47.96
N GLU A 213 44.70 -13.31 -47.92
CA GLU A 213 44.66 -12.28 -46.88
C GLU A 213 43.38 -11.43 -46.98
N THR A 214 42.95 -11.11 -48.20
CA THR A 214 41.71 -10.36 -48.46
C THR A 214 40.47 -11.16 -48.02
N GLU A 215 40.44 -12.47 -48.27
CA GLU A 215 39.37 -13.36 -47.80
C GLU A 215 39.33 -13.43 -46.27
N SER A 216 40.50 -13.54 -45.62
CA SER A 216 40.61 -13.53 -44.16
C SER A 216 40.11 -12.20 -43.57
N LEU A 217 40.54 -11.07 -44.12
CA LEU A 217 40.10 -9.74 -43.70
C LEU A 217 38.60 -9.55 -43.90
N ARG A 218 38.03 -10.09 -44.99
CA ARG A 218 36.59 -10.06 -45.24
C ARG A 218 35.83 -10.85 -44.17
N ALA A 219 36.30 -12.06 -43.83
CA ALA A 219 35.69 -12.86 -42.78
C ALA A 219 35.74 -12.17 -41.40
N GLU A 220 36.86 -11.52 -41.09
CA GLU A 220 37.01 -10.75 -39.85
C GLU A 220 36.13 -9.49 -39.82
N ALA A 221 35.99 -8.79 -40.96
CA ALA A 221 35.07 -7.66 -41.09
C ALA A 221 33.60 -8.09 -40.93
N GLU A 222 33.20 -9.24 -41.47
CA GLU A 222 31.86 -9.80 -41.28
C GLU A 222 31.60 -10.19 -39.82
N LYS A 223 32.58 -10.80 -39.15
CA LYS A 223 32.50 -11.10 -37.72
C LYS A 223 32.36 -9.82 -36.89
N SER A 224 33.17 -8.80 -37.20
CA SER A 224 33.13 -7.50 -36.54
C SER A 224 31.77 -6.81 -36.72
N ARG A 225 31.18 -6.84 -37.92
CA ARG A 225 29.84 -6.32 -38.18
C ARG A 225 28.76 -7.02 -37.35
N LYS A 226 28.84 -8.36 -37.20
CA LYS A 226 27.90 -9.11 -36.35
C LYS A 226 28.03 -8.73 -34.88
N ILE A 227 29.25 -8.56 -34.38
CA ILE A 227 29.51 -8.13 -33.00
C ILE A 227 28.96 -6.72 -32.78
N VAL A 228 29.25 -5.77 -33.69
CA VAL A 228 28.71 -4.40 -33.62
C VAL A 228 27.19 -4.39 -33.61
N GLY A 229 26.54 -5.16 -34.50
CA GLY A 229 25.07 -5.27 -34.51
C GLY A 229 24.49 -5.85 -33.21
N THR A 230 25.21 -6.77 -32.57
CA THR A 230 24.80 -7.32 -31.26
C THR A 230 24.92 -6.27 -30.16
N HIS A 231 26.04 -5.54 -30.10
CA HIS A 231 26.23 -4.48 -29.11
C HIS A 231 25.30 -3.28 -29.33
N GLU A 232 24.94 -2.97 -30.57
CA GLU A 232 23.93 -1.95 -30.88
C GLU A 232 22.58 -2.35 -30.30
N ALA A 233 22.13 -3.60 -30.52
CA ALA A 233 20.89 -4.12 -29.96
C ALA A 233 20.90 -4.13 -28.41
N GLU A 234 22.00 -4.57 -27.79
CA GLU A 234 22.19 -4.52 -26.34
C GLU A 234 22.15 -3.09 -25.80
N THR A 235 22.76 -2.14 -26.51
CA THR A 235 22.79 -0.72 -26.13
C THR A 235 21.39 -0.12 -26.21
N THR A 236 20.63 -0.41 -27.27
CA THR A 236 19.23 0.00 -27.40
C THR A 236 18.36 -0.58 -26.28
N GLN A 237 18.55 -1.86 -25.93
CA GLN A 237 17.83 -2.49 -24.83
C GLN A 237 18.16 -1.84 -23.47
N LYS A 238 19.45 -1.60 -23.19
CA LYS A 238 19.89 -0.92 -21.96
C LYS A 238 19.37 0.51 -21.88
N LEU A 239 19.35 1.24 -23.00
CA LEU A 239 18.81 2.60 -23.05
C LEU A 239 17.31 2.61 -22.72
N ALA A 240 16.54 1.66 -23.26
CA ALA A 240 15.12 1.49 -22.93
C ALA A 240 14.91 1.18 -21.44
N ALA A 241 15.74 0.31 -20.87
CA ALA A 241 15.70 0.00 -19.43
C ALA A 241 16.03 1.21 -18.56
N VAL A 242 17.04 2.01 -18.92
CA VAL A 242 17.40 3.25 -18.23
C VAL A 242 16.23 4.24 -18.26
N ASN A 243 15.61 4.44 -19.42
CA ASN A 243 14.45 5.34 -19.55
C ASN A 243 13.26 4.87 -18.70
N ALA A 244 13.04 3.56 -18.57
CA ALA A 244 12.00 3.01 -17.70
C ALA A 244 12.30 3.28 -16.22
N VAL A 245 13.56 3.16 -15.79
CA VAL A 245 14.00 3.48 -14.42
C VAL A 245 13.84 4.97 -14.14
N VAL A 246 14.21 5.84 -15.09
CA VAL A 246 14.01 7.30 -14.96
C VAL A 246 12.54 7.63 -14.77
N ALA A 247 11.64 7.08 -15.59
CA ALA A 247 10.20 7.30 -15.47
C ALA A 247 9.64 6.78 -14.12
N GLN A 248 10.15 5.67 -13.59
CA GLN A 248 9.79 5.20 -12.25
C GLN A 248 10.30 6.15 -11.15
N SER A 249 11.54 6.62 -11.27
CA SER A 249 12.12 7.58 -10.32
C SER A 249 11.33 8.89 -10.28
N GLU A 250 10.87 9.40 -11.43
CA GLU A 250 10.01 10.58 -11.50
C GLU A 250 8.66 10.36 -10.80
N LYS A 251 8.06 9.16 -10.93
CA LYS A 251 6.84 8.81 -10.17
C LYS A 251 7.10 8.79 -8.67
N VAL A 252 8.20 8.19 -8.23
CA VAL A 252 8.58 8.16 -6.81
C VAL A 252 8.80 9.57 -6.27
N MET A 253 9.53 10.42 -7.00
CA MET A 253 9.69 11.85 -6.66
C MET A 253 8.35 12.57 -6.58
N GLY A 254 7.43 12.31 -7.52
CA GLY A 254 6.06 12.83 -7.48
C GLY A 254 5.31 12.41 -6.21
N THR A 255 5.40 11.14 -5.81
CA THR A 255 4.77 10.65 -4.58
C THR A 255 5.42 11.26 -3.32
N LEU A 256 6.73 11.43 -3.30
CA LEU A 256 7.47 12.06 -2.20
C LEU A 256 7.08 13.53 -2.03
N ASN A 257 7.00 14.26 -3.14
CA ASN A 257 6.56 15.66 -3.16
C ASN A 257 5.09 15.80 -2.73
N ALA A 258 4.24 14.80 -3.01
CA ALA A 258 2.85 14.78 -2.53
C ALA A 258 2.73 14.40 -1.05
N LEU A 259 3.64 13.55 -0.52
CA LEU A 259 3.64 13.11 0.88
C LEU A 259 4.18 14.19 1.83
N ALA A 260 5.17 14.98 1.41
CA ALA A 260 5.77 16.04 2.21
C ALA A 260 4.73 17.01 2.84
N PRO A 261 3.80 17.63 2.07
CA PRO A 261 2.79 18.50 2.67
C PRO A 261 1.79 17.74 3.55
N GLN A 262 1.55 16.45 3.31
CA GLN A 262 0.69 15.63 4.17
C GLN A 262 1.34 15.36 5.53
N LEU A 263 2.66 15.14 5.57
CA LEU A 263 3.41 15.01 6.82
C LEU A 263 3.42 16.32 7.61
N ASP A 264 3.60 17.47 6.96
CA ASP A 264 3.49 18.78 7.61
C ASP A 264 2.09 19.03 8.19
N GLN A 265 1.04 18.69 7.44
CA GLN A 265 -0.34 18.77 7.93
C GLN A 265 -0.59 17.82 9.11
N PHE A 266 -0.04 16.60 9.05
CA PHE A 266 -0.15 15.64 10.13
C PHE A 266 0.54 16.14 11.40
N GLN A 267 1.76 16.67 11.27
CA GLN A 267 2.51 17.27 12.37
C GLN A 267 1.75 18.44 13.00
N THR A 268 1.20 19.34 12.17
CA THR A 268 0.37 20.47 12.63
C THR A 268 -0.84 20.00 13.43
N LYS A 269 -1.57 19.00 12.91
CA LYS A 269 -2.74 18.40 13.61
C LYS A 269 -2.33 17.74 14.93
N LEU A 270 -1.16 17.11 14.99
CA LEU A 270 -0.66 16.45 16.19
C LEU A 270 -0.32 17.48 17.28
N GLU A 271 0.28 18.61 16.89
CA GLU A 271 0.54 19.75 17.79
C GLU A 271 -0.75 20.41 18.29
N GLU A 272 -1.74 20.63 17.43
CA GLU A 272 -3.06 21.15 17.82
C GLU A 272 -3.78 20.21 18.81
N ARG A 273 -3.74 18.90 18.55
CA ARG A 273 -4.32 17.88 19.43
C ARG A 273 -3.61 17.89 20.79
N ASN A 274 -2.29 17.97 20.82
CA ASN A 274 -1.52 18.04 22.07
C ASN A 274 -1.83 19.32 22.86
N LYS A 275 -1.97 20.47 22.20
CA LYS A 275 -2.44 21.71 22.84
C LYS A 275 -3.84 21.56 23.42
N SER A 276 -4.76 20.90 22.71
CA SER A 276 -6.11 20.64 23.20
C SER A 276 -6.12 19.70 24.41
N PHE A 277 -5.27 18.66 24.40
CA PHE A 277 -5.10 17.78 25.56
C PHE A 277 -4.54 18.52 26.77
N ALA A 278 -3.53 19.37 26.59
CA ALA A 278 -2.99 20.18 27.68
C ALA A 278 -4.06 21.12 28.28
N LYS A 279 -4.88 21.76 27.43
CA LYS A 279 -6.03 22.58 27.90
C LYS A 279 -7.07 21.74 28.63
N GLY A 280 -7.43 20.58 28.08
CA GLY A 280 -8.38 19.65 28.70
C GLY A 280 -7.91 19.15 30.06
N GLN A 281 -6.62 18.81 30.20
CA GLN A 281 -6.02 18.43 31.47
C GLN A 281 -6.11 19.57 32.49
N ALA A 282 -5.74 20.80 32.11
CA ALA A 282 -5.86 21.95 33.00
C ALA A 282 -7.32 22.21 33.45
N SER A 283 -8.30 22.05 32.55
CA SER A 283 -9.71 22.14 32.90
C SER A 283 -10.17 21.02 33.83
N LEU A 284 -9.68 19.79 33.66
CA LEU A 284 -9.96 18.67 34.56
C LEU A 284 -9.36 18.90 35.94
N ASP A 285 -8.13 19.39 36.02
CA ASP A 285 -7.46 19.70 37.30
C ASP A 285 -8.20 20.83 38.04
N GLN A 286 -8.65 21.85 37.29
CA GLN A 286 -9.47 22.94 37.83
C GLN A 286 -10.85 22.44 38.31
N LEU A 287 -11.52 21.59 37.54
CA LEU A 287 -12.81 21.01 37.93
C LEU A 287 -12.66 20.13 39.18
N THR A 288 -11.61 19.32 39.24
CA THR A 288 -11.30 18.47 40.40
C THR A 288 -11.06 19.31 41.64
N SER A 289 -10.26 20.38 41.53
CA SER A 289 -10.02 21.32 42.64
C SER A 289 -11.31 22.02 43.10
N SER A 290 -12.17 22.42 42.16
CA SER A 290 -13.48 23.02 42.46
C SER A 290 -14.41 22.04 43.17
N LEU A 291 -14.46 20.78 42.72
CA LEU A 291 -15.25 19.73 43.36
C LEU A 291 -14.76 19.42 44.77
N GLN A 292 -13.45 19.38 45.00
CA GLN A 292 -12.89 19.22 46.34
C GLN A 292 -13.26 20.39 47.26
N ALA A 293 -13.18 21.62 46.76
CA ALA A 293 -13.60 22.80 47.53
C ALA A 293 -15.10 22.77 47.86
N LYS A 294 -15.95 22.30 46.93
CA LYS A 294 -17.38 22.12 47.15
C LYS A 294 -17.71 21.00 48.14
N ASP A 295 -16.98 19.88 48.10
CA ASP A 295 -17.15 18.81 49.09
C ASP A 295 -16.82 19.31 50.50
N GLU A 296 -15.76 20.10 50.64
CA GLU A 296 -15.40 20.72 51.92
C GLU A 296 -16.45 21.74 52.40
N GLU A 297 -16.97 22.58 51.50
CA GLU A 297 -18.07 23.51 51.80
C GLU A 297 -19.33 22.76 52.28
N ILE A 298 -19.69 21.65 51.62
CA ILE A 298 -20.83 20.81 52.00
C ILE A 298 -20.61 20.20 53.39
N ARG A 299 -19.41 19.71 53.70
CA ARG A 299 -19.09 19.18 55.04
C ARG A 299 -19.24 20.25 56.13
N GLN A 300 -18.74 21.45 55.87
CA GLN A 300 -18.88 22.57 56.80
C GLN A 300 -20.34 23.00 57.00
N ILE A 301 -21.13 23.01 55.93
CA ILE A 301 -22.57 23.30 56.01
C ILE A 301 -23.30 22.23 56.82
N ASN A 302 -23.03 20.94 56.55
CA ASN A 302 -23.65 19.85 57.30
C ASN A 302 -23.29 19.92 58.80
N GLN A 303 -22.03 20.17 59.12
CA GLN A 303 -21.60 20.35 60.51
C GLN A 303 -22.32 21.53 61.18
N ARG A 304 -22.40 22.69 60.52
CA ARG A 304 -23.13 23.86 61.06
C ARG A 304 -24.61 23.59 61.20
N ALA A 305 -25.23 22.88 60.26
CA ALA A 305 -26.63 22.51 60.33
C ALA A 305 -26.91 21.59 61.52
N GLU A 306 -26.04 20.61 61.76
CA GLU A 306 -26.14 19.69 62.89
C GLU A 306 -25.92 20.39 64.25
N GLU A 307 -24.93 21.30 64.32
CA GLU A 307 -24.71 22.17 65.47
C GLU A 307 -25.93 23.08 65.73
N MET A 308 -26.52 23.67 64.69
CA MET A 308 -27.73 24.50 64.81
C MET A 308 -28.95 23.68 65.25
N LEU A 309 -29.17 22.49 64.69
CA LEU A 309 -30.28 21.60 65.06
C LEU A 309 -30.15 21.12 66.52
N SER A 310 -28.97 20.69 66.94
CA SER A 310 -28.71 20.28 68.31
C SER A 310 -28.79 21.46 69.29
N GLY A 311 -28.20 22.61 68.95
CA GLY A 311 -28.23 23.79 69.81
C GLY A 311 -29.64 24.38 69.98
N ALA A 312 -30.42 24.47 68.90
CA ALA A 312 -31.77 25.03 68.96
C ALA A 312 -32.74 24.15 69.76
N THR A 313 -32.66 22.82 69.61
CA THR A 313 -33.53 21.88 70.35
C THR A 313 -33.20 21.83 71.84
N VAL A 314 -31.91 21.77 72.20
CA VAL A 314 -31.47 21.77 73.60
C VAL A 314 -31.77 23.11 74.29
N SER A 315 -31.48 24.23 73.62
CA SER A 315 -31.78 25.57 74.14
C SER A 315 -33.28 25.83 74.28
N GLY A 316 -34.10 25.36 73.33
CA GLY A 316 -35.56 25.45 73.41
C GLY A 316 -36.15 24.69 74.61
N LEU A 317 -35.71 23.44 74.83
CA LEU A 317 -36.13 22.62 75.98
C LEU A 317 -35.67 23.22 77.31
N ALA A 318 -34.40 23.65 77.40
CA ALA A 318 -33.88 24.30 78.59
C ALA A 318 -34.64 25.61 78.89
N SER A 319 -34.92 26.45 77.89
CA SER A 319 -35.70 27.67 78.08
C SER A 319 -37.12 27.40 78.61
N SER A 320 -37.81 26.37 78.08
CA SER A 320 -39.15 25.98 78.55
C SER A 320 -39.15 25.52 80.01
N TYR A 321 -38.22 24.64 80.40
CA TYR A 321 -38.10 24.21 81.80
C TYR A 321 -37.65 25.35 82.73
N GLY A 322 -36.81 26.27 82.24
CA GLY A 322 -36.40 27.47 82.97
C GLY A 322 -37.58 28.41 83.26
N LYS A 323 -38.51 28.58 82.30
CA LYS A 323 -39.75 29.34 82.52
C LYS A 323 -40.66 28.68 83.55
N ILE A 324 -40.90 27.37 83.41
CA ILE A 324 -41.73 26.60 84.35
C ILE A 324 -41.17 26.65 85.78
N THR A 325 -39.85 26.51 85.94
CA THR A 325 -39.21 26.63 87.27
C THR A 325 -39.34 28.04 87.85
N GLY A 326 -39.22 29.07 87.01
CA GLY A 326 -39.45 30.46 87.39
C GLY A 326 -40.87 30.69 87.89
N ASP A 327 -41.88 30.21 87.16
CA ASP A 327 -43.29 30.36 87.53
C ASP A 327 -43.63 29.58 88.80
N LEU A 328 -43.14 28.34 88.94
CA LEU A 328 -43.28 27.57 90.19
C LEU A 328 -42.59 28.22 91.38
N THR A 329 -41.45 28.90 91.18
CA THR A 329 -40.77 29.62 92.26
C THR A 329 -41.62 30.80 92.74
N LYS A 330 -42.29 31.51 91.83
CA LYS A 330 -43.23 32.59 92.17
C LYS A 330 -44.46 32.03 92.90
N GLU A 331 -45.06 30.95 92.40
CA GLU A 331 -46.20 30.31 93.06
C GLU A 331 -45.84 29.77 94.45
N LEU A 332 -44.65 29.17 94.60
CA LEU A 332 -44.14 28.69 95.88
C LEU A 332 -43.96 29.85 96.87
N ALA A 333 -43.45 31.00 96.43
CA ALA A 333 -43.32 32.18 97.29
C ALA A 333 -44.69 32.66 97.79
N THR A 334 -45.69 32.66 96.92
CA THR A 334 -47.09 32.98 97.28
C THR A 334 -47.67 31.93 98.23
N ALA A 335 -47.46 30.65 97.98
CA ALA A 335 -47.91 29.56 98.84
C ALA A 335 -47.23 29.61 100.22
N ARG A 336 -45.94 29.91 100.28
CA ARG A 336 -45.17 30.13 101.51
C ARG A 336 -45.75 31.28 102.32
N ASN A 337 -46.05 32.40 101.67
CA ASN A 337 -46.70 33.52 102.33
C ASN A 337 -48.10 33.12 102.83
N SER A 338 -48.89 32.39 102.05
CA SER A 338 -50.21 31.90 102.48
C SER A 338 -50.12 30.93 103.67
N PHE A 339 -49.05 30.12 103.75
CA PHE A 339 -48.78 29.24 104.89
C PHE A 339 -48.44 30.05 106.14
N TYR A 340 -47.57 31.06 106.05
CA TYR A 340 -47.27 31.92 107.20
C TYR A 340 -48.50 32.68 107.68
N VAL A 341 -49.35 33.18 106.77
CA VAL A 341 -50.62 33.82 107.12
C VAL A 341 -51.56 32.81 107.80
N ALA A 342 -51.65 31.58 107.29
CA ALA A 342 -52.43 30.50 107.91
C ALA A 342 -51.96 30.16 109.33
N VAL A 343 -50.64 30.05 109.54
CA VAL A 343 -50.04 29.80 110.86
C VAL A 343 -50.28 30.98 111.81
N ALA A 344 -50.17 32.22 111.32
CA ALA A 344 -50.45 33.41 112.13
C ALA A 344 -51.92 33.47 112.55
N LEU A 345 -52.87 33.18 111.64
CA LEU A 345 -54.30 33.10 111.95
C LEU A 345 -54.61 32.00 112.97
N LEU A 346 -53.97 30.83 112.84
CA LEU A 346 -54.08 29.75 113.82
C LEU A 346 -53.60 30.22 115.20
N PHE A 347 -52.45 30.90 115.26
CA PHE A 347 -51.88 31.43 116.49
C PHE A 347 -52.79 32.48 117.13
N VAL A 348 -53.26 33.46 116.36
CA VAL A 348 -54.21 34.49 116.82
C VAL A 348 -55.52 33.87 117.31
N SER A 349 -56.03 32.83 116.64
CA SER A 349 -57.23 32.10 117.06
C SER A 349 -57.02 31.29 118.35
N ALA A 350 -55.80 30.82 118.62
CA ALA A 350 -55.48 30.02 119.79
C ALA A 350 -55.22 30.87 121.05
N VAL A 351 -54.77 32.12 120.89
CA VAL A 351 -54.44 33.02 122.01
C VAL A 351 -55.63 33.29 122.96
N PRO A 352 -56.85 33.63 122.51
CA PRO A 352 -58.00 33.80 123.39
C PRO A 352 -58.37 32.52 124.15
N LEU A 353 -58.15 31.36 123.53
CA LEU A 353 -58.39 30.07 124.15
C LEU A 353 -57.39 29.79 125.28
N ALA A 354 -56.11 30.15 125.07
CA ALA A 354 -55.05 29.97 126.06
C ALA A 354 -55.25 30.87 127.30
N VAL A 355 -55.69 32.13 127.11
CA VAL A 355 -56.02 33.06 128.20
C VAL A 355 -57.13 32.51 129.10
N TYR A 356 -58.12 31.83 128.52
CA TYR A 356 -59.29 31.36 129.27
C TYR A 356 -59.05 30.04 130.05
N VAL A 357 -58.07 29.22 129.64
CA VAL A 357 -57.87 27.86 130.18
C VAL A 357 -56.79 27.81 131.27
N ILE A 358 -55.86 28.78 131.31
CA ILE A 358 -54.75 28.79 132.26
C ILE A 358 -55.10 29.71 133.44
N PRO A 359 -55.47 29.18 134.62
CA PRO A 359 -55.79 30.02 135.78
C PRO A 359 -54.54 30.80 136.23
N GLY A 360 -54.61 32.14 136.16
CA GLY A 360 -53.53 33.07 136.53
C GLY A 360 -52.87 33.81 135.36
N PHE A 361 -53.27 33.54 134.10
CA PHE A 361 -52.73 34.21 132.92
C PHE A 361 -53.57 35.43 132.52
N ASP A 362 -53.33 36.58 133.17
CA ASP A 362 -53.99 37.85 132.86
C ASP A 362 -53.25 38.60 131.74
N LEU A 363 -53.78 38.56 130.52
CA LEU A 363 -53.34 39.38 129.39
C LEU A 363 -54.00 40.76 129.49
N GLY A 364 -53.53 41.54 130.47
CA GLY A 364 -53.87 42.92 130.81
C GLY A 364 -55.00 43.56 130.01
N GLY A 365 -56.23 43.50 130.53
CA GLY A 365 -57.29 44.50 130.34
C GLY A 365 -57.87 44.72 128.94
N VAL A 366 -57.44 43.98 127.91
CA VAL A 366 -57.96 44.18 126.53
C VAL A 366 -59.22 43.33 126.26
N PHE A 367 -59.40 42.23 126.96
CA PHE A 367 -60.57 41.38 126.83
C PHE A 367 -61.35 41.41 128.15
N GLY A 368 -62.50 42.08 128.13
CA GLY A 368 -63.31 42.38 129.32
C GLY A 368 -63.63 41.16 130.19
N ASP A 369 -63.74 41.47 131.48
CA ASP A 369 -63.92 40.57 132.64
C ASP A 369 -64.99 39.48 132.39
N PRO A 370 -64.63 38.18 132.39
CA PRO A 370 -65.60 37.12 132.22
C PRO A 370 -66.36 36.84 133.52
N ALA A 371 -67.38 37.66 133.78
CA ALA A 371 -68.36 37.38 134.81
C ALA A 371 -69.21 36.16 134.43
N GLY A 372 -69.01 35.04 135.13
CA GLY A 372 -69.90 33.89 135.08
C GLY A 372 -69.16 32.55 135.11
N ARG A 373 -68.85 32.06 136.32
CA ARG A 373 -68.55 30.65 136.55
C ARG A 373 -69.80 29.84 136.15
N ALA A 374 -69.77 29.24 134.97
CA ALA A 374 -70.70 28.20 134.57
C ALA A 374 -69.94 26.87 134.52
N ASP A 375 -70.60 25.84 135.02
CA ASP A 375 -70.10 24.47 135.10
C ASP A 375 -69.47 23.98 133.79
N PHE A 376 -68.56 23.02 133.91
CA PHE A 376 -67.82 22.42 132.80
C PHE A 376 -68.76 21.65 131.86
N GLU A 377 -69.52 22.37 131.04
CA GLU A 377 -70.37 21.79 130.00
C GLU A 377 -69.50 21.37 128.82
N VAL A 378 -69.48 20.07 128.55
CA VAL A 378 -68.80 19.45 127.40
C VAL A 378 -69.16 20.15 126.07
N GLY A 379 -70.36 20.74 125.97
CA GLY A 379 -70.79 21.51 124.80
C GLY A 379 -69.94 22.75 124.49
N GLN A 380 -69.33 23.38 125.51
CA GLN A 380 -68.51 24.58 125.33
C GLN A 380 -67.11 24.25 124.79
N VAL A 381 -66.56 23.08 125.12
CA VAL A 381 -65.29 22.58 124.55
C VAL A 381 -65.48 22.18 123.09
N VAL A 382 -66.63 21.58 122.75
CA VAL A 382 -66.95 21.17 121.37
C VAL A 382 -67.11 22.38 120.44
N THR A 383 -67.79 23.45 120.88
CA THR A 383 -67.89 24.70 120.08
C THR A 383 -66.54 25.37 119.89
N ARG A 384 -65.66 25.34 120.89
CA ARG A 384 -64.29 25.87 120.80
C ARG A 384 -63.40 25.04 119.87
N LEU A 385 -63.51 23.70 119.91
CA LEU A 385 -62.80 22.81 118.98
C LEU A 385 -63.29 23.04 117.54
N LEU A 386 -64.60 23.21 117.34
CA LEU A 386 -65.22 23.49 116.05
C LEU A 386 -64.69 24.79 115.42
N LEU A 387 -64.34 25.78 116.25
CA LEU A 387 -63.77 27.06 115.82
C LEU A 387 -62.31 26.95 115.34
N LEU A 388 -61.56 25.97 115.86
CA LEU A 388 -60.19 25.66 115.42
C LEU A 388 -60.12 24.76 114.18
N VAL A 389 -61.21 24.08 113.81
CA VAL A 389 -61.23 23.18 112.65
C VAL A 389 -60.93 23.92 111.33
N PRO A 390 -61.55 25.08 111.01
CA PRO A 390 -61.26 25.81 109.77
C PRO A 390 -59.81 26.28 109.67
N THR A 391 -59.24 26.78 110.77
CA THR A 391 -57.86 27.29 110.80
C THR A 391 -56.85 26.15 110.72
N ALA A 392 -57.04 25.06 111.47
CA ALA A 392 -56.19 23.87 111.38
C ALA A 392 -56.24 23.22 109.98
N TRP A 393 -57.42 23.17 109.35
CA TRP A 393 -57.57 22.67 107.99
C TRP A 393 -56.87 23.57 106.97
N LEU A 394 -57.01 24.89 107.09
CA LEU A 394 -56.36 25.87 106.22
C LEU A 394 -54.83 25.79 106.34
N THR A 395 -54.27 25.65 107.55
CA THR A 395 -52.83 25.45 107.75
C THR A 395 -52.35 24.13 107.16
N LYS A 396 -53.09 23.03 107.34
CA LYS A 396 -52.76 21.73 106.74
C LYS A 396 -52.79 21.79 105.21
N PHE A 397 -53.80 22.45 104.64
CA PHE A 397 -53.93 22.65 103.20
C PHE A 397 -52.79 23.52 102.64
N ALA A 398 -52.45 24.63 103.32
CA ALA A 398 -51.35 25.49 102.92
C ALA A 398 -49.99 24.78 103.01
N ALA A 399 -49.77 23.96 104.04
CA ALA A 399 -48.57 23.13 104.18
C ALA A 399 -48.45 22.10 103.06
N ALA A 400 -49.54 21.38 102.76
CA ALA A 400 -49.59 20.39 101.69
C ALA A 400 -49.33 21.04 100.31
N ARG A 401 -49.92 22.22 100.05
CA ARG A 401 -49.71 22.99 98.82
C ARG A 401 -48.28 23.51 98.69
N HIS A 402 -47.66 23.96 99.78
CA HIS A 402 -46.26 24.39 99.75
C HIS A 402 -45.32 23.21 99.49
N ALA A 403 -45.57 22.06 100.13
CA ALA A 403 -44.77 20.85 99.93
C ALA A 403 -44.87 20.31 98.50
N SER A 404 -46.07 20.30 97.90
CA SER A 404 -46.25 19.85 96.52
C SER A 404 -45.58 20.79 95.52
N LEU A 405 -45.74 22.11 95.67
CA LEU A 405 -45.07 23.09 94.81
C LEU A 405 -43.54 23.05 94.95
N PHE A 406 -43.01 22.80 96.15
CA PHE A 406 -41.57 22.71 96.37
C PHE A 406 -40.99 21.50 95.63
N ARG A 407 -41.60 20.32 95.77
CA ARG A 407 -41.19 19.11 95.04
C ARG A 407 -41.28 19.28 93.53
N LEU A 408 -42.37 19.90 93.06
CA LEU A 408 -42.56 20.16 91.64
C LEU A 408 -41.46 21.08 91.10
N ARG A 409 -41.14 22.16 91.81
CA ARG A 409 -40.05 23.09 91.46
C ARG A 409 -38.70 22.37 91.38
N GLU A 410 -38.39 21.51 92.35
CA GLU A 410 -37.12 20.77 92.39
C GLU A 410 -36.98 19.80 91.21
N HIS A 411 -38.06 19.09 90.86
CA HIS A 411 -38.09 18.24 89.68
C HIS A 411 -37.90 19.03 88.37
N TYR A 412 -38.55 20.18 88.21
CA TYR A 412 -38.37 20.99 87.01
C TYR A 412 -37.00 21.69 86.98
N ALA A 413 -36.42 22.02 88.14
CA ALA A 413 -35.07 22.58 88.23
C ALA A 413 -34.01 21.54 87.84
N TYR A 414 -34.21 20.28 88.24
CA TYR A 414 -33.42 19.16 87.76
C TYR A 414 -33.58 18.93 86.26
N LYS A 415 -34.81 18.96 85.72
CA LYS A 415 -35.02 18.86 84.26
C LYS A 415 -34.37 20.01 83.50
N TYR A 416 -34.39 21.22 84.06
CA TYR A 416 -33.70 22.38 83.51
C TYR A 416 -32.18 22.19 83.48
N SER A 417 -31.56 21.75 84.58
CA SER A 417 -30.11 21.55 84.64
C SER A 417 -29.64 20.41 83.75
N ILE A 418 -30.40 19.32 83.67
CA ILE A 418 -30.14 18.23 82.72
C ILE A 418 -30.25 18.75 81.29
N ALA A 419 -31.36 19.41 80.93
CA ALA A 419 -31.56 19.96 79.59
C ALA A 419 -30.46 20.97 79.20
N SER A 420 -30.05 21.89 80.08
CA SER A 420 -29.02 22.88 79.76
C SER A 420 -27.60 22.31 79.69
N SER A 421 -27.33 21.18 80.35
CA SER A 421 -26.01 20.54 80.36
C SER A 421 -25.80 19.50 79.25
N VAL A 422 -26.87 19.02 78.58
CA VAL A 422 -26.77 18.02 77.49
C VAL A 422 -25.81 18.45 76.40
N GLU A 423 -25.88 19.71 75.94
CA GLU A 423 -25.02 20.21 74.88
C GLU A 423 -23.54 20.25 75.32
N GLY A 424 -23.29 20.61 76.59
CA GLY A 424 -21.95 20.59 77.18
C GLY A 424 -21.37 19.17 77.24
N PHE A 425 -22.17 18.19 77.66
CA PHE A 425 -21.75 16.79 77.74
C PHE A 425 -21.51 16.16 76.36
N LYS A 426 -22.36 16.47 75.36
CA LYS A 426 -22.14 16.05 73.97
C LYS A 426 -20.83 16.60 73.37
N LYS A 427 -20.45 17.82 73.75
CA LYS A 427 -19.17 18.43 73.34
C LYS A 427 -17.95 17.80 74.04
N GLN A 428 -18.10 17.37 75.29
CA GLN A 428 -17.00 16.78 76.07
C GLN A 428 -16.78 15.28 75.80
N ALA A 429 -17.80 14.55 75.35
CA ALA A 429 -17.71 13.12 75.05
C ALA A 429 -18.31 12.78 73.66
N PRO A 430 -17.57 13.05 72.55
CA PRO A 430 -18.07 12.86 71.19
C PRO A 430 -18.44 11.40 70.86
N SER A 431 -17.76 10.42 71.45
CA SER A 431 -18.01 8.99 71.22
C SER A 431 -19.27 8.45 71.90
N HIS A 432 -19.83 9.18 72.86
CA HIS A 432 -21.01 8.76 73.65
C HIS A 432 -22.19 9.73 73.48
N GLN A 433 -22.21 10.51 72.39
CA GLN A 433 -23.24 11.53 72.16
C GLN A 433 -24.66 10.98 72.16
N GLU A 434 -24.86 9.79 71.57
CA GLU A 434 -26.15 9.11 71.53
C GLU A 434 -26.58 8.61 72.91
N GLU A 435 -25.65 8.04 73.68
CA GLU A 435 -25.91 7.55 75.04
C GLU A 435 -26.24 8.69 76.00
N VAL A 436 -25.51 9.81 75.91
CA VAL A 436 -25.76 11.03 76.68
C VAL A 436 -27.12 11.65 76.32
N ALA A 437 -27.47 11.68 75.02
CA ALA A 437 -28.78 12.14 74.57
C ALA A 437 -29.91 11.24 75.09
N ALA A 438 -29.75 9.92 74.99
CA ALA A 438 -30.73 8.95 75.45
C ALA A 438 -30.94 9.01 76.97
N ALA A 439 -29.86 9.11 77.75
CA ALA A 439 -29.92 9.27 79.20
C ALA A 439 -30.63 10.57 79.61
N ALA A 440 -30.33 11.68 78.93
CA ALA A 440 -31.00 12.94 79.15
C ALA A 440 -32.49 12.88 78.78
N PHE A 441 -32.84 12.29 77.63
CA PHE A 441 -34.24 12.08 77.24
C PHE A 441 -35.00 11.24 78.25
N TYR A 442 -34.43 10.12 78.69
CA TYR A 442 -35.03 9.26 79.72
C TYR A 442 -35.26 10.01 81.04
N ALA A 443 -34.31 10.84 81.47
CA ALA A 443 -34.47 11.67 82.66
C ALA A 443 -35.56 12.75 82.51
N LEU A 444 -35.80 13.24 81.29
CA LEU A 444 -36.78 14.29 80.99
C LEU A 444 -38.21 13.75 80.82
N THR A 445 -38.40 12.51 80.37
CA THR A 445 -39.72 11.90 80.12
C THR A 445 -40.45 11.46 81.38
N VAL A 446 -39.76 11.25 82.52
CA VAL A 446 -40.39 10.86 83.79
C VAL A 446 -41.41 11.92 84.24
N ASN A 447 -42.67 11.54 84.42
CA ASN A 447 -43.73 12.45 84.84
C ASN A 447 -43.58 12.83 86.34
N PRO A 448 -43.41 14.11 86.70
CA PRO A 448 -43.30 14.52 88.09
C PRO A 448 -44.54 14.18 88.93
N ALA A 449 -45.73 14.14 88.31
CA ALA A 449 -46.98 13.87 89.02
C ALA A 449 -47.07 12.44 89.57
N GLU A 450 -46.50 11.45 88.88
CA GLU A 450 -46.49 10.05 89.33
C GLU A 450 -45.67 9.83 90.60
N ARG A 451 -44.72 10.73 90.91
CA ARG A 451 -43.91 10.69 92.15
C ARG A 451 -44.45 11.60 93.26
N MET A 452 -45.54 12.33 93.02
CA MET A 452 -46.16 13.18 94.05
C MET A 452 -47.09 12.39 94.99
N ASP A 453 -47.70 11.30 94.51
CA ASP A 453 -48.55 10.39 95.30
C ASP A 453 -47.73 9.20 95.85
N GLY A 454 -46.77 9.50 96.73
CA GLY A 454 -46.17 8.45 97.57
C GLY A 454 -47.14 8.07 98.70
N PRO A 455 -47.26 6.78 99.08
CA PRO A 455 -47.99 6.42 100.30
C PRO A 455 -47.36 7.20 101.45
N THR A 456 -48.20 7.81 102.28
CA THR A 456 -47.79 8.45 103.54
C THR A 456 -46.79 7.57 104.25
N SER A 457 -45.50 7.93 104.15
CA SER A 457 -44.44 7.34 104.95
C SER A 457 -44.83 7.54 106.40
N GLY A 458 -44.99 6.42 107.12
CA GLY A 458 -45.43 6.32 108.50
C GLY A 458 -44.53 7.06 109.48
N GLU A 459 -44.60 8.38 109.47
CA GLU A 459 -44.28 9.20 110.63
C GLU A 459 -45.49 9.11 111.57
N GLU A 460 -45.41 8.16 112.49
CA GLU A 460 -46.22 8.12 113.72
C GLU A 460 -46.09 9.49 114.41
N HIS A 461 -46.99 10.42 114.12
CA HIS A 461 -47.18 11.57 114.98
C HIS A 461 -47.93 11.06 116.23
N PRO A 462 -47.29 11.00 117.40
CA PRO A 462 -47.97 10.58 118.62
C PRO A 462 -48.83 11.77 119.03
N ASN A 463 -50.06 11.83 118.56
CA ASN A 463 -51.02 12.80 119.06
C ASN A 463 -51.69 12.18 120.30
N PRO A 464 -51.25 12.52 121.53
CA PRO A 464 -51.72 11.86 122.76
C PRO A 464 -53.24 11.97 122.93
N PHE A 465 -53.85 13.00 122.35
CA PHE A 465 -55.29 13.19 122.35
C PHE A 465 -56.04 12.13 121.52
N ARG A 466 -55.51 11.70 120.37
CA ARG A 466 -56.13 10.66 119.52
C ARG A 466 -56.14 9.31 120.24
N ASN A 467 -55.03 8.94 120.88
CA ASN A 467 -54.93 7.69 121.64
C ASN A 467 -55.83 7.71 122.87
N TRP A 468 -55.91 8.84 123.58
CA TRP A 468 -56.82 9.03 124.71
C TRP A 468 -58.30 8.93 124.30
N LEU A 469 -58.69 9.55 123.17
CA LEU A 469 -60.06 9.51 122.64
C LEU A 469 -60.45 8.10 122.17
N MET A 470 -59.54 7.39 121.48
CA MET A 470 -59.75 6.01 121.02
C MET A 470 -59.93 5.06 122.20
N GLN A 471 -59.11 5.19 123.26
CA GLN A 471 -59.21 4.38 124.47
C GLN A 471 -60.53 4.60 125.23
N LYS A 472 -61.04 5.84 125.26
CA LYS A 472 -62.33 6.16 125.90
C LYS A 472 -63.56 5.70 125.11
N LEU A 473 -63.45 5.63 123.79
CA LEU A 473 -64.53 5.17 122.91
C LEU A 473 -64.51 3.64 122.70
N GLY A 474 -63.63 2.90 123.40
CA GLY A 474 -63.55 1.45 123.30
C GLY A 474 -62.89 0.97 122.00
N PHE A 475 -62.06 1.79 121.35
CA PHE A 475 -61.32 1.41 120.15
C PHE A 475 -59.82 1.28 120.43
N THR A 476 -59.15 0.31 119.81
CA THR A 476 -57.68 0.22 119.80
C THR A 476 -57.08 1.33 118.91
N SER A 477 -55.77 1.56 118.98
CA SER A 477 -55.04 2.60 118.20
C SER A 477 -55.25 2.51 116.68
N ASP A 478 -55.72 1.35 116.21
CA ASP A 478 -56.01 1.06 114.79
C ASP A 478 -57.50 1.16 114.43
N GLY A 479 -58.35 1.69 115.31
CA GLY A 479 -59.76 1.97 115.02
C GLY A 479 -60.68 0.74 115.04
N LYS A 480 -60.30 -0.34 115.75
CA LYS A 480 -61.14 -1.53 115.93
C LYS A 480 -61.82 -1.52 117.31
N PRO A 481 -63.13 -1.83 117.41
CA PRO A 481 -63.83 -1.88 118.68
C PRO A 481 -63.29 -3.04 119.53
N LYS A 482 -63.16 -2.81 120.84
CA LYS A 482 -62.85 -3.83 121.86
C LYS A 482 -64.06 -4.64 122.25
#